data_AF-A0A6I5YQ54-F1
#
_entry.id   AF-A0A6I5YQ54-F1
#
_cell.length_a   1.000
_cell.length_b   1.000
_cell.length_c   1.000
_cell.angle_alpha   90.00
_cell.angle_beta   90.00
_cell.angle_gamma   90.00
#
_symmetry.space_group_name_H-M   'P 1'
#
loop_
_entity.id
_entity.type
_entity.pdbx_description
1 polymer ?
#
loop_
_entity_poly.entity_id
_entity_poly.type
_entity_poly.pdbx_seq_one_letter_code
_entity_poly.pdbx_strand_id
1 'polypeptide(L)'
;MQFKYLALAAGGLMALSACSRNDAPVTSAPPVGPGAIAGTVAADRDGDGYVDGYYTADGIYHAVQGPPCPPPPPPAAPRRGERG
;
A
#
# COMPACT_ATOMS: atom_id res chain seq x y z
N MET A 1 20.42 -31.13 43.78
CA MET A 1 20.78 -29.92 43.00
C MET A 1 20.02 -29.87 41.67
N GLN A 2 19.97 -30.95 40.88
CA GLN A 2 19.35 -30.94 39.54
C GLN A 2 17.84 -30.62 39.50
N PHE A 3 17.04 -31.10 40.46
CA PHE A 3 15.59 -30.81 40.49
C PHE A 3 15.24 -29.33 40.68
N LYS A 4 16.10 -28.55 41.34
CA LYS A 4 15.88 -27.11 41.53
C LYS A 4 15.98 -26.34 40.20
N TYR A 5 16.95 -26.71 39.36
CA TYR A 5 17.12 -26.11 38.04
C TYR A 5 16.00 -26.50 37.09
N LEU A 6 15.51 -27.74 37.18
CA LEU A 6 14.40 -28.22 36.36
C LEU A 6 13.09 -27.50 36.69
N ALA A 7 12.81 -27.26 37.98
CA ALA A 7 11.66 -26.48 38.42
C ALA A 7 11.75 -25.02 37.98
N LEU A 8 12.95 -24.41 38.04
CA LEU A 8 13.16 -23.03 37.60
C LEU A 8 12.95 -22.88 36.08
N ALA A 9 13.45 -23.83 35.30
CA ALA A 9 13.29 -23.85 33.84
C ALA A 9 11.82 -24.04 33.43
N ALA A 10 11.10 -24.96 34.09
CA ALA A 10 9.68 -25.19 33.83
C ALA A 10 8.83 -23.96 34.19
N GLY A 11 9.10 -23.32 35.33
CA GLY A 11 8.42 -22.08 35.73
C GLY A 11 8.70 -20.92 34.78
N GLY A 12 9.95 -20.77 34.32
CA GLY A 12 10.34 -19.75 33.36
C GLY A 12 9.63 -19.89 32.01
N LEU A 13 9.56 -21.10 31.46
CA LEU A 13 8.88 -21.36 30.19
C LEU A 13 7.38 -21.09 30.25
N MET A 14 6.72 -21.46 31.35
CA MET A 14 5.30 -21.18 31.57
C MET A 14 5.02 -19.67 31.68
N ALA A 15 5.90 -18.92 32.34
CA ALA A 15 5.77 -17.47 32.44
C ALA A 15 5.94 -16.76 31.09
N LEU A 16 6.87 -17.21 30.23
CA LEU A 16 7.03 -16.65 28.88
C LEU A 16 5.85 -16.98 27.96
N SER A 17 5.25 -18.17 28.10
CA SER A 17 4.08 -18.57 27.31
C SER A 17 2.84 -17.71 27.61
N ALA A 18 2.73 -17.11 28.79
CA ALA A 18 1.60 -16.25 29.15
C ALA A 18 1.58 -14.92 28.38
N CYS A 19 2.74 -14.48 27.86
CA CYS A 19 2.87 -13.24 27.08
C CYS A 19 2.75 -13.44 25.56
N SER A 20 2.66 -14.68 25.05
CA SER A 20 2.58 -14.93 23.59
C SER A 20 1.17 -14.77 23.02
N ARG A 21 0.29 -14.03 23.72
CA ARG A 21 -1.10 -13.86 23.32
C ARG A 21 -1.17 -12.95 22.09
N ASN A 22 -1.09 -13.55 20.92
CA ASN A 22 -1.22 -12.92 19.60
C ASN A 22 -2.70 -12.68 19.24
N ASP A 23 -3.48 -12.16 20.18
CA ASP A 23 -4.79 -11.62 19.83
C ASP A 23 -4.52 -10.35 19.02
N ALA A 24 -4.82 -10.38 17.70
CA ALA A 24 -4.74 -9.19 16.87
C ALA A 24 -5.62 -8.11 17.52
N PRO A 25 -5.11 -6.89 17.76
CA PRO A 25 -5.92 -5.87 18.38
C PRO A 25 -7.12 -5.61 17.46
N VAL A 26 -8.33 -5.85 18.01
CA VAL A 26 -9.62 -5.64 17.33
C VAL A 26 -9.91 -4.14 17.23
N THR A 27 -9.02 -3.39 16.60
CA THR A 27 -9.25 -1.98 16.30
C THR A 27 -9.86 -1.88 14.92
N SER A 28 -10.79 -0.94 14.75
CA SER A 28 -11.26 -0.58 13.42
C SER A 28 -10.08 -0.05 12.59
N ALA A 29 -10.00 -0.47 11.34
CA ALA A 29 -9.02 0.09 10.41
C ALA A 29 -9.11 1.64 10.39
N PRO A 30 -7.97 2.36 10.34
CA PRO A 30 -7.99 3.81 10.24
C PRO A 30 -8.81 4.27 9.03
N PRO A 31 -9.46 5.45 9.09
CA PRO A 31 -10.14 6.03 7.94
C PRO A 31 -9.17 6.16 6.76
N VAL A 32 -9.63 5.76 5.58
CA VAL A 32 -8.88 5.96 4.34
C VAL A 32 -8.85 7.45 3.99
N GLY A 33 -7.67 7.98 3.66
CA GLY A 33 -7.49 9.36 3.23
C GLY A 33 -8.16 9.63 1.86
N PRO A 34 -8.33 10.91 1.48
CA PRO A 34 -8.84 11.27 0.16
C PRO A 34 -8.02 10.61 -0.97
N GLY A 35 -8.70 9.94 -1.90
CA GLY A 35 -8.05 9.24 -3.02
C GLY A 35 -7.54 7.83 -2.71
N ALA A 36 -7.59 7.38 -1.45
CA ALA A 36 -7.24 6.01 -1.09
C ALA A 36 -8.42 5.05 -1.31
N ILE A 37 -8.13 3.90 -1.94
CA ILE A 37 -9.11 2.84 -2.19
C ILE A 37 -9.00 1.82 -1.06
N ALA A 38 -10.10 1.60 -0.31
CA ALA A 38 -10.09 0.69 0.82
C ALA A 38 -9.73 -0.75 0.40
N GLY A 39 -8.89 -1.42 1.19
CA GLY A 39 -8.45 -2.79 0.89
C GLY A 39 -7.43 -2.89 -0.25
N THR A 40 -6.80 -1.78 -0.63
CA THR A 40 -5.72 -1.74 -1.62
C THR A 40 -4.42 -1.25 -1.00
N VAL A 41 -3.30 -1.55 -1.65
CA VAL A 41 -1.95 -1.13 -1.27
C VAL A 41 -1.36 -0.33 -2.42
N ALA A 42 -0.96 0.92 -2.16
CA ALA A 42 -0.26 1.73 -3.16
C ALA A 42 1.02 1.03 -3.61
N ALA A 43 1.28 1.06 -4.91
CA ALA A 43 2.41 0.38 -5.53
C ALA A 43 3.29 1.40 -6.27
N ASP A 44 4.60 1.21 -6.13
CA ASP A 44 5.68 1.85 -6.87
C ASP A 44 6.54 0.69 -7.40
N ARG A 45 6.39 0.32 -8.67
CA ARG A 45 7.06 -0.84 -9.26
C ARG A 45 8.40 -0.47 -9.87
N ASP A 46 8.57 0.76 -10.35
CA ASP A 46 9.81 1.23 -10.95
C ASP A 46 10.78 1.86 -9.95
N GLY A 47 10.33 2.11 -8.71
CA GLY A 47 11.14 2.56 -7.60
C GLY A 47 11.54 4.03 -7.71
N ASP A 48 10.75 4.83 -8.41
CA ASP A 48 11.03 6.25 -8.63
C ASP A 48 10.52 7.15 -7.48
N GLY A 49 9.83 6.57 -6.50
CA GLY A 49 9.26 7.27 -5.36
C GLY A 49 7.85 7.80 -5.59
N TYR A 50 7.25 7.54 -6.76
CA TYR A 50 5.88 7.87 -7.10
C TYR A 50 5.01 6.60 -7.20
N VAL A 51 3.73 6.76 -6.88
CA VAL A 51 2.78 5.65 -6.96
C VAL A 51 2.36 5.47 -8.42
N ASP A 52 2.70 4.32 -9.01
CA ASP A 52 2.35 3.94 -10.37
C ASP A 52 1.05 3.11 -10.45
N GLY A 53 0.57 2.62 -9.31
CA GLY A 53 -0.53 1.65 -9.25
C GLY A 53 -0.98 1.31 -7.84
N TYR A 54 -1.82 0.28 -7.74
CA TYR A 54 -2.19 -0.33 -6.47
C TYR A 54 -2.40 -1.85 -6.62
N TYR A 55 -2.17 -2.59 -5.54
CA TYR A 55 -2.56 -3.98 -5.40
C TYR A 55 -3.91 -4.10 -4.71
N THR A 56 -4.77 -4.97 -5.18
CA THR A 56 -6.00 -5.40 -4.50
C THR A 56 -5.72 -6.52 -3.51
N ALA A 57 -6.68 -6.85 -2.64
CA ALA A 57 -6.50 -7.86 -1.59
C ALA A 57 -6.22 -9.28 -2.12
N ASP A 58 -6.59 -9.57 -3.36
CA ASP A 58 -6.27 -10.80 -4.09
C ASP A 58 -4.87 -10.77 -4.75
N GLY A 59 -4.12 -9.68 -4.56
CA GLY A 59 -2.76 -9.51 -5.07
C GLY A 59 -2.67 -9.09 -6.53
N ILE A 60 -3.80 -8.75 -7.17
CA ILE A 60 -3.81 -8.26 -8.56
C ILE A 60 -3.36 -6.80 -8.58
N TYR A 61 -2.54 -6.44 -9.58
CA TYR A 61 -2.08 -5.08 -9.78
C TYR A 61 -2.98 -4.30 -10.74
N HIS A 62 -3.24 -3.05 -10.39
CA HIS A 62 -3.93 -2.07 -11.23
C HIS A 62 -3.05 -0.84 -11.41
N ALA A 63 -2.75 -0.49 -12.67
CA ALA A 63 -2.01 0.73 -12.99
C ALA A 63 -2.88 1.97 -12.74
N VAL A 64 -2.30 3.00 -12.12
CA VAL A 64 -2.89 4.34 -12.07
C VAL A 64 -2.73 4.94 -13.47
N GLN A 65 -3.84 4.96 -14.22
CA GLN A 65 -3.88 5.75 -15.44
C GLN A 65 -4.22 7.18 -15.07
N GLY A 66 -3.27 8.09 -15.31
CA GLY A 66 -3.57 9.52 -15.28
C GLY A 66 -4.73 9.86 -16.22
N PRO A 67 -5.40 11.01 -16.03
CA PRO A 67 -6.43 11.46 -16.96
C PRO A 67 -5.90 11.42 -18.40
N PRO A 68 -6.71 11.00 -19.39
CA PRO A 68 -6.28 10.98 -20.77
C PRO A 68 -5.77 12.37 -21.17
N CYS A 69 -4.62 12.41 -21.86
CA CYS A 69 -4.08 13.68 -22.36
C CYS A 69 -5.16 14.42 -23.16
N PRO A 70 -5.31 15.74 -22.98
CA PRO A 70 -6.23 16.51 -23.79
C PRO A 70 -5.85 16.39 -25.28
N PRO A 71 -6.83 16.41 -26.20
CA PRO A 71 -6.55 16.32 -27.62
C PRO A 71 -5.64 17.48 -28.06
N PRO A 72 -4.74 17.26 -29.04
CA PRO A 72 -3.87 18.32 -29.54
C PRO A 72 -4.70 19.49 -30.08
N PRO A 73 -4.21 20.74 -29.95
CA PRO A 73 -4.89 21.90 -30.52
C PRO A 73 -5.05 21.71 -32.04
N PRO A 74 -6.17 22.18 -32.63
CA PRO A 74 -6.35 22.14 -34.07
C PRO A 74 -5.21 22.88 -34.78
N PRO A 75 -4.77 22.43 -35.97
CA PRO A 75 -3.78 23.14 -36.76
C PRO A 75 -4.20 24.60 -36.97
N ALA A 76 -3.23 25.52 -36.87
CA ALA A 76 -3.48 26.91 -37.24
C ALA A 76 -4.04 26.96 -38.67
N ALA A 77 -5.08 27.78 -38.88
CA ALA A 77 -5.61 28.01 -40.21
C ALA A 77 -4.46 28.48 -41.14
N PRO A 78 -4.41 28.01 -42.40
CA PRO A 78 -3.43 28.52 -43.35
C PRO A 78 -3.57 30.04 -43.41
N ARG A 79 -2.47 30.78 -43.20
CA ARG A 79 -2.43 32.22 -43.48
C ARG A 79 -2.53 32.42 -44.99
N ARG A 80 -3.75 32.41 -45.52
CA ARG A 80 -4.02 32.78 -46.90
C ARG A 80 -4.41 34.25 -46.93
N GLY A 81 -3.46 35.11 -47.32
CA GLY A 81 -3.77 36.49 -47.71
C GLY A 81 -2.88 37.59 -47.13
N GLU A 82 -1.56 37.54 -47.40
CA GLU A 82 -0.68 38.72 -47.29
C GLU A 82 -0.01 39.06 -48.64
N ARG A 83 -0.68 38.72 -49.74
CA ARG A 83 -0.26 39.16 -51.07
C ARG A 83 -1.48 39.44 -51.94
N GLY A 84 -2.01 40.65 -51.77
CA GLY A 84 -2.96 41.31 -52.66
C GLY A 84 -2.50 42.75 -52.78
#